data_AF-A0A371CS76-F1
#
_entry.id   AF-A0A371CS76-F1
#
_cell.length_a   1.000
_cell.length_b   1.000
_cell.length_c   1.000
_cell.angle_alpha   90.00
_cell.angle_beta   90.00
_cell.angle_gamma   90.00
#
_symmetry.space_group_name_H-M   'P 1'
#
loop_
_entity.id
_entity.type
_entity.pdbx_description
1 polymer ?
#
loop_
_entity_poly.entity_id
_entity_poly.type
_entity_poly.pdbx_seq_one_letter_code
_entity_poly.pdbx_strand_id
1 'polypeptide(L)'
;NVWTHADIIRVGNKTELIISTVAAGLAVLTSLIGWSGILLNNRAFLAVYSFLLWVCFALLVTPGYITYKKRTFNLEGKMNAQWSRDLGLDGRLRIQNQLHCCGYFNPFIEATVSQTCYARSLLPGCKGPYIEFQREILERWYTVAFALVPAQLAVMVIALLCSNHVTYRFGKGMMPKAYRLNMNSMAVIMDNYANQLAEQYGNDVASEVMARSRSNLQLDAMPTMPYSNSTSSSYNGKYDQLANK
;
A
#
# COMPACT_ATOMS: atom_id res chain seq x y z
N ASN A 1 -21.24 25.51 16.65
CA ASN A 1 -19.94 25.04 16.12
C ASN A 1 -19.20 24.28 17.21
N VAL A 2 -18.93 22.98 17.00
CA VAL A 2 -18.21 22.12 17.96
C VAL A 2 -16.71 22.45 18.02
N TRP A 3 -16.14 23.02 16.94
CA TRP A 3 -14.77 23.52 16.90
C TRP A 3 -14.75 25.03 16.70
N THR A 4 -14.36 25.78 17.71
CA THR A 4 -14.38 27.24 17.71
C THR A 4 -13.35 27.85 16.75
N HIS A 5 -12.16 27.26 16.61
CA HIS A 5 -11.07 27.84 15.82
C HIS A 5 -10.82 27.17 14.45
N ALA A 6 -11.71 26.27 14.01
CA ALA A 6 -11.50 25.50 12.78
C ALA A 6 -11.44 26.38 11.52
N ASP A 7 -12.18 27.49 11.49
CA ASP A 7 -12.20 28.41 10.35
C ASP A 7 -10.85 29.10 10.14
N ILE A 8 -10.13 29.41 11.22
CA ILE A 8 -8.79 30.01 11.15
C ILE A 8 -7.83 29.04 10.48
N ILE A 9 -7.92 27.74 10.81
CA ILE A 9 -7.05 26.71 10.22
C ILE A 9 -7.36 26.53 8.73
N ARG A 10 -8.63 26.51 8.34
CA ARG A 10 -9.05 26.35 6.94
C ARG A 10 -8.55 27.47 6.04
N VAL A 11 -8.52 28.70 6.54
CA VAL A 11 -8.03 29.87 5.80
C VAL A 11 -6.50 29.97 5.89
N GLY A 12 -5.95 29.85 7.10
CA GLY A 12 -4.54 30.11 7.40
C GLY A 12 -3.58 28.99 6.98
N ASN A 13 -4.01 27.73 7.01
CA ASN A 13 -3.16 26.56 6.79
C ASN A 13 -3.77 25.60 5.74
N LYS A 14 -4.27 26.18 4.64
CA LYS A 14 -4.98 25.44 3.57
C LYS A 14 -4.10 24.36 2.94
N THR A 15 -2.85 24.68 2.60
CA THR A 15 -1.94 23.74 1.92
C THR A 15 -1.63 22.53 2.80
N GLU A 16 -1.31 22.76 4.07
CA GLU A 16 -1.00 21.72 5.04
C GLU A 16 -2.23 20.81 5.28
N LEU A 17 -3.44 21.40 5.30
CA LEU A 17 -4.70 20.67 5.43
C LEU A 17 -5.00 19.80 4.20
N ILE A 18 -4.79 20.32 2.99
CA ILE A 18 -5.01 19.57 1.74
C ILE A 18 -4.04 18.38 1.66
N ILE A 19 -2.76 18.58 1.93
CA ILE A 19 -1.77 17.49 1.88
C ILE A 19 -2.10 16.41 2.91
N SER A 20 -2.49 16.81 4.13
CA SER A 20 -2.84 15.86 5.19
C SER A 20 -4.10 15.05 4.85
N THR A 21 -5.10 15.68 4.24
CA THR A 21 -6.34 14.99 3.81
C THR A 21 -6.10 14.04 2.65
N VAL A 22 -5.28 14.43 1.67
CA VAL A 22 -4.84 13.55 0.57
C VAL A 22 -4.04 12.35 1.11
N ALA A 23 -3.12 12.59 2.06
CA ALA A 23 -2.35 11.53 2.71
C ALA A 23 -3.28 10.54 3.44
N ALA A 24 -4.26 11.04 4.20
CA ALA A 24 -5.24 10.20 4.89
C ALA A 24 -6.10 9.40 3.91
N GLY A 25 -6.58 10.02 2.84
CA GLY A 25 -7.38 9.34 1.80
C GLY A 25 -6.60 8.22 1.12
N LEU A 26 -5.34 8.47 0.74
CA LEU A 26 -4.46 7.45 0.17
C LEU A 26 -4.12 6.35 1.18
N ALA A 27 -3.92 6.67 2.46
CA ALA A 27 -3.68 5.67 3.49
C ALA A 27 -4.88 4.72 3.67
N VAL A 28 -6.11 5.25 3.62
CA VAL A 28 -7.33 4.42 3.67
C VAL A 28 -7.46 3.53 2.44
N LEU A 29 -7.19 4.05 1.23
CA LEU A 29 -7.19 3.21 0.03
C LEU A 29 -6.11 2.11 0.10
N THR A 30 -4.94 2.46 0.62
CA THR A 30 -3.83 1.52 0.79
C THR A 30 -4.17 0.45 1.82
N SER A 31 -4.89 0.77 2.89
CA SER A 31 -5.32 -0.21 3.89
C SER A 31 -6.33 -1.22 3.32
N LEU A 32 -7.25 -0.78 2.45
CA LEU A 32 -8.17 -1.67 1.74
C LEU A 32 -7.44 -2.66 0.82
N ILE A 33 -6.43 -2.17 0.08
CA ILE A 33 -5.59 -3.02 -0.78
C ILE A 33 -4.81 -4.02 0.07
N GLY A 34 -4.21 -3.57 1.17
CA GLY A 34 -3.50 -4.44 2.12
C GLY A 34 -4.39 -5.53 2.69
N TRP A 35 -5.61 -5.18 3.13
CA TRP A 35 -6.60 -6.12 3.63
C TRP A 35 -6.97 -7.17 2.58
N SER A 36 -7.23 -6.74 1.34
CA SER A 36 -7.52 -7.67 0.23
C SER A 36 -6.34 -8.60 -0.10
N GLY A 37 -5.09 -8.09 -0.01
CA GLY A 37 -3.88 -8.86 -0.28
C GLY A 37 -3.65 -9.98 0.72
N ILE A 38 -3.98 -9.74 1.99
CA ILE A 38 -3.92 -10.75 3.06
C ILE A 38 -5.00 -11.81 2.84
N LEU A 39 -6.27 -11.41 2.62
CA LEU A 39 -7.37 -12.37 2.44
C LEU A 39 -7.19 -13.27 1.21
N LEU A 40 -6.71 -12.71 0.10
CA LEU A 40 -6.55 -13.44 -1.17
C LEU A 40 -5.21 -14.21 -1.27
N ASN A 41 -4.32 -14.07 -0.28
CA ASN A 41 -2.96 -14.63 -0.31
C ASN A 41 -2.25 -14.43 -1.66
N ASN A 42 -2.38 -13.22 -2.23
CA ASN A 42 -1.88 -12.90 -3.56
C ASN A 42 -0.69 -11.94 -3.51
N ARG A 43 0.48 -12.44 -3.92
CA ARG A 43 1.75 -11.69 -3.96
C ARG A 43 1.67 -10.38 -4.75
N ALA A 44 0.84 -10.31 -5.80
CA ALA A 44 0.73 -9.12 -6.63
C ALA A 44 0.08 -7.96 -5.86
N PHE A 45 -0.99 -8.23 -5.12
CA PHE A 45 -1.65 -7.23 -4.27
C PHE A 45 -0.74 -6.77 -3.13
N LEU A 46 0.03 -7.70 -2.54
CA LEU A 46 0.94 -7.39 -1.45
C LEU A 46 2.17 -6.58 -1.91
N ALA A 47 2.63 -6.79 -3.14
CA ALA A 47 3.67 -5.97 -3.77
C ALA A 47 3.18 -4.54 -4.06
N VAL A 48 1.96 -4.39 -4.61
CA VAL A 48 1.34 -3.07 -4.83
C VAL A 48 1.13 -2.35 -3.50
N TYR A 49 0.64 -3.05 -2.47
CA TYR A 49 0.52 -2.51 -1.11
C TYR A 49 1.86 -2.00 -0.58
N SER A 50 2.93 -2.79 -0.70
CA SER A 50 4.27 -2.40 -0.23
C SER A 50 4.81 -1.16 -0.95
N PHE A 51 4.54 -1.02 -2.25
CA PHE A 51 4.90 0.18 -3.00
C PHE A 51 4.07 1.41 -2.56
N LEU A 52 2.76 1.26 -2.37
CA LEU A 52 1.89 2.33 -1.92
C LEU A 52 2.23 2.82 -0.50
N LEU A 53 2.72 1.93 0.38
CA LEU A 53 3.19 2.33 1.71
C LEU A 53 4.33 3.35 1.67
N TRP A 54 5.23 3.27 0.69
CA TRP A 54 6.28 4.28 0.47
C TRP A 54 5.71 5.63 0.05
N VAL A 55 4.70 5.63 -0.83
CA VAL A 55 4.00 6.84 -1.25
C VAL A 55 3.28 7.48 -0.05
N CYS A 56 2.55 6.68 0.73
CA CYS A 56 1.91 7.13 1.97
C CYS A 56 2.92 7.69 2.97
N PHE A 57 4.08 7.05 3.13
CA PHE A 57 5.15 7.52 4.01
C PHE A 57 5.66 8.90 3.59
N ALA A 58 5.95 9.11 2.30
CA ALA A 58 6.40 10.41 1.78
C ALA A 58 5.34 11.50 2.01
N LEU A 59 4.07 11.18 1.76
CA LEU A 59 2.95 12.12 1.97
C LEU A 59 2.65 12.39 3.44
N LEU A 60 2.96 11.48 4.36
CA LEU A 60 2.82 11.68 5.80
C LEU A 60 3.91 12.60 6.35
N VAL A 61 5.16 12.44 5.88
CA VAL A 61 6.30 13.26 6.33
C VAL A 61 6.22 14.69 5.79
N THR A 62 5.70 14.88 4.57
CA THR A 62 5.61 16.19 3.91
C THR A 62 4.92 17.29 4.75
N PRO A 63 3.67 17.13 5.23
CA PRO A 63 3.02 18.16 6.04
C PRO A 63 3.72 18.35 7.39
N GLY A 64 4.30 17.31 7.98
CA GLY A 64 5.11 17.41 9.21
C GLY A 64 6.35 18.29 9.02
N TYR A 65 7.08 18.09 7.93
CA TYR A 65 8.24 18.91 7.60
C TYR A 65 7.87 20.36 7.28
N ILE A 66 6.81 20.59 6.49
CA ILE A 66 6.36 21.94 6.12
C ILE A 66 5.95 22.72 7.37
N THR A 67 5.16 22.12 8.26
CA THR A 67 4.69 22.75 9.50
C THR A 67 5.83 23.04 10.48
N TYR A 68 6.75 22.09 10.65
CA TYR A 68 7.98 22.29 11.43
C TYR A 68 8.81 23.47 10.88
N LYS A 69 9.10 23.47 9.57
CA LYS A 69 9.86 24.54 8.90
C LYS A 69 9.13 25.89 9.01
N LYS A 70 7.81 25.91 8.93
CA LYS A 70 6.99 27.12 9.06
C LYS A 70 7.11 27.73 10.45
N ARG A 71 7.04 26.90 11.50
CA ARG A 71 7.18 27.33 12.90
C ARG A 71 8.59 27.83 13.24
N THR A 72 9.62 27.08 12.86
CA THR A 72 11.01 27.36 13.27
C THR A 72 11.59 28.59 12.59
N PHE A 73 11.29 28.82 11.31
CA PHE A 73 11.90 29.91 10.54
C PHE A 73 10.94 31.08 10.34
N ASN A 74 11.22 32.22 11.00
CA ASN A 74 10.57 33.52 10.80
C ASN A 74 9.03 33.44 10.66
N LEU A 75 8.38 32.87 11.69
CA LEU A 75 6.91 32.74 11.71
C LEU A 75 6.22 34.12 11.61
N GLU A 76 6.77 35.15 12.25
CA GLU A 76 6.20 36.49 12.22
C GLU A 76 6.18 37.10 10.82
N GLY A 77 7.31 37.02 10.10
CA GLY A 77 7.40 37.53 8.72
C GLY A 77 6.46 36.80 7.78
N LYS A 78 6.33 35.48 7.94
CA LYS A 78 5.38 34.66 7.16
C LYS A 78 3.93 35.04 7.47
N MET A 79 3.55 35.23 8.73
CA MET A 79 2.19 35.68 9.08
C MET A 79 1.89 37.08 8.57
N ASN A 80 2.86 38.00 8.63
CA ASN A 80 2.69 39.34 8.09
C ASN A 80 2.44 39.31 6.57
N ALA A 81 3.26 38.55 5.84
CA ALA A 81 3.08 38.36 4.40
C ALA A 81 1.75 37.69 4.09
N GLN A 82 1.37 36.67 4.86
CA GLN A 82 0.12 35.95 4.68
C GLN A 82 -1.10 36.84 4.93
N TRP A 83 -1.05 37.67 5.96
CA TRP A 83 -2.13 38.61 6.28
C TRP A 83 -2.32 39.62 5.16
N SER A 84 -1.23 40.25 4.70
CA SER A 84 -1.28 41.33 3.70
C SER A 84 -1.58 40.81 2.28
N ARG A 85 -1.03 39.65 1.89
CA ARG A 85 -1.08 39.17 0.49
C ARG A 85 -2.02 37.98 0.25
N ASP A 86 -2.15 37.05 1.20
CA ASP A 86 -2.75 35.74 0.93
C ASP A 86 -4.18 35.59 1.49
N LEU A 87 -4.49 36.22 2.63
CA LEU A 87 -5.76 36.00 3.35
C LEU A 87 -7.00 36.63 2.69
N GLY A 88 -6.83 37.65 1.82
CA GLY A 88 -7.94 38.42 1.26
C GLY A 88 -8.85 39.05 2.32
N LEU A 89 -9.99 39.63 1.90
CA LEU A 89 -10.94 40.27 2.83
C LEU A 89 -11.70 39.23 3.67
N ASP A 90 -12.24 38.20 3.03
CA ASP A 90 -13.03 37.16 3.72
C ASP A 90 -12.20 36.36 4.73
N GLY A 91 -10.93 36.08 4.40
CA GLY A 91 -10.05 35.36 5.31
C GLY A 91 -9.70 36.18 6.54
N ARG A 92 -9.36 37.46 6.37
CA ARG A 92 -9.13 38.39 7.49
C ARG A 92 -10.36 38.50 8.37
N LEU A 93 -11.55 38.66 7.78
CA LEU A 93 -12.81 38.77 8.52
C LEU A 93 -13.08 37.53 9.39
N ARG A 94 -12.86 36.33 8.86
CA ARG A 94 -13.03 35.08 9.62
C ARG A 94 -12.09 35.03 10.82
N ILE A 95 -10.84 35.43 10.64
CA ILE A 95 -9.86 35.43 11.74
C ILE A 95 -10.21 36.49 12.78
N GLN A 96 -10.60 37.69 12.35
CA GLN A 96 -11.02 38.78 13.23
C GLN A 96 -12.23 38.39 14.10
N ASN A 97 -13.23 37.77 13.49
CA ASN A 97 -14.43 37.33 14.19
C ASN A 97 -14.14 36.18 15.17
N GLN A 98 -13.20 35.29 14.87
CA GLN A 98 -12.88 34.15 15.72
C GLN A 98 -11.90 34.49 16.85
N LEU A 99 -10.92 35.37 16.60
CA LEU A 99 -9.93 35.81 17.61
C LEU A 99 -10.36 37.06 18.38
N HIS A 100 -11.56 37.60 18.09
CA HIS A 100 -12.07 38.83 18.69
C HIS A 100 -11.07 40.01 18.65
N CYS A 101 -10.44 40.20 17.50
CA CYS A 101 -9.43 41.23 17.25
C CYS A 101 -9.77 42.06 16.01
N CYS A 102 -9.18 43.25 15.86
CA CYS A 102 -9.49 44.17 14.78
C CYS A 102 -8.23 44.78 14.15
N GLY A 103 -8.14 44.64 12.82
CA GLY A 103 -6.92 44.97 12.05
C GLY A 103 -5.70 44.12 12.42
N TYR A 104 -4.58 44.35 11.73
CA TYR A 104 -3.37 43.56 11.98
C TYR A 104 -2.60 44.07 13.20
N PHE A 105 -2.20 45.34 13.19
CA PHE A 105 -1.55 46.01 14.33
C PHE A 105 -2.54 46.83 15.16
N ASN A 106 -3.49 47.48 14.50
CA ASN A 106 -4.52 48.31 15.10
C ASN A 106 -5.77 48.29 14.18
N PRO A 107 -6.93 48.79 14.64
CA PRO A 107 -8.16 48.83 13.84
C PRO A 107 -8.08 49.62 12.53
N PHE A 108 -7.03 50.42 12.32
CA PHE A 108 -6.85 51.26 11.14
C PHE A 108 -6.02 50.59 10.04
N ILE A 109 -5.23 49.56 10.36
CA ILE A 109 -4.30 48.92 9.43
C ILE A 109 -4.84 47.55 9.00
N GLU A 110 -5.14 47.43 7.71
CA GLU A 110 -5.57 46.19 7.05
C GLU A 110 -6.72 45.46 7.77
N ALA A 111 -7.62 46.23 8.39
CA ALA A 111 -8.84 45.72 9.02
C ALA A 111 -9.92 45.44 7.98
N THR A 112 -10.69 44.37 8.17
CA THR A 112 -11.90 44.14 7.39
C THR A 112 -13.09 44.54 8.26
N VAL A 113 -13.91 45.46 7.75
CA VAL A 113 -15.00 46.04 8.52
C VAL A 113 -16.05 44.96 8.80
N SER A 114 -16.45 44.83 10.06
CA SER A 114 -17.47 43.91 10.56
C SER A 114 -18.33 44.60 11.61
N GLN A 115 -19.37 43.92 12.09
CA GLN A 115 -20.23 44.45 13.18
C GLN A 115 -19.44 44.74 14.47
N THR A 116 -18.32 44.03 14.69
CA THR A 116 -17.47 44.17 15.88
C THR A 116 -16.17 44.92 15.60
N CYS A 117 -15.70 44.92 14.34
CA CYS A 117 -14.47 45.58 13.91
C CYS A 117 -14.79 46.80 13.03
N TYR A 118 -14.62 47.98 13.61
CA TYR A 118 -14.78 49.29 12.97
C TYR A 118 -13.71 50.26 13.48
N ALA A 119 -13.51 51.40 12.81
CA ALA A 119 -12.38 52.30 13.05
C ALA A 119 -12.24 52.84 14.50
N ARG A 120 -13.32 52.85 15.29
CA ARG A 120 -13.33 53.28 16.71
C ARG A 120 -13.42 52.11 17.70
N SER A 121 -13.28 50.88 17.22
CA SER A 121 -13.34 49.70 18.06
C SER A 121 -12.17 49.69 19.07
N LEU A 122 -12.46 49.27 20.31
CA LEU A 122 -11.46 49.11 21.38
C LEU A 122 -10.75 47.74 21.31
N LEU A 123 -10.99 46.97 20.24
CA LEU A 123 -10.40 45.66 20.05
C LEU A 123 -8.89 45.75 19.78
N PRO A 124 -8.08 44.82 20.31
CA PRO A 124 -6.65 44.78 20.03
C PRO A 124 -6.37 44.33 18.59
N GLY A 125 -5.16 44.59 18.11
CA GLY A 125 -4.68 44.09 16.81
C GLY A 125 -4.55 42.56 16.79
N CYS A 126 -4.80 41.94 15.63
CA CYS A 126 -4.79 40.49 15.48
C CYS A 126 -3.39 39.86 15.46
N LYS A 127 -2.31 40.63 15.26
CA LYS A 127 -0.94 40.07 15.12
C LYS A 127 -0.56 39.13 16.26
N GLY A 128 -0.69 39.59 17.51
CA GLY A 128 -0.33 38.81 18.70
C GLY A 128 -1.10 37.50 18.82
N PRO A 129 -2.44 37.54 19.00
CA PRO A 129 -3.24 36.32 19.17
C PRO A 129 -3.14 35.38 17.97
N TYR A 130 -2.98 35.92 16.75
CA TYR A 130 -2.82 35.09 15.56
C TYR A 130 -1.48 34.33 15.53
N ILE A 131 -0.37 34.98 15.93
CA ILE A 131 0.95 34.32 16.01
C ILE A 131 0.97 33.26 17.10
N GLU A 132 0.40 33.54 18.27
CA GLU A 132 0.32 32.59 19.38
C GLU A 132 -0.49 31.35 18.97
N PHE A 133 -1.66 31.56 18.37
CA PHE A 133 -2.50 30.50 17.84
C PHE A 133 -1.77 29.64 16.80
N GLN A 134 -1.06 30.26 15.85
CA GLN A 134 -0.32 29.54 14.84
C GLN A 134 0.85 28.75 15.42
N ARG A 135 1.53 29.28 16.44
CA ARG A 135 2.63 28.59 17.11
C ARG A 135 2.15 27.30 17.77
N GLU A 136 1.03 27.34 18.48
CA GLU A 136 0.44 26.18 19.16
C GLU A 136 -0.06 25.12 18.17
N ILE A 137 -0.73 25.54 17.09
CA ILE A 137 -1.27 24.59 16.10
C ILE A 137 -0.18 23.96 15.26
N LEU A 138 0.78 24.74 14.78
CA LEU A 138 1.91 24.19 14.00
C LEU A 138 2.71 23.20 14.85
N GLU A 139 2.87 23.48 16.15
CA GLU A 139 3.47 22.54 17.11
C GLU A 139 2.74 21.20 17.18
N ARG A 140 1.44 21.25 17.46
CA ARG A 140 0.62 20.04 17.52
C ARG A 140 0.64 19.27 16.20
N TRP A 141 0.62 19.97 15.08
CA TRP A 141 0.57 19.35 13.75
C TRP A 141 1.82 18.53 13.44
N TYR A 142 3.02 19.12 13.54
CA TYR A 142 4.24 18.36 13.26
C TYR A 142 4.48 17.27 14.32
N THR A 143 4.09 17.51 15.57
CA THR A 143 4.24 16.53 16.65
C THR A 143 3.43 15.27 16.36
N VAL A 144 2.15 15.43 15.97
CA VAL A 144 1.29 14.30 15.59
C VAL A 144 1.81 13.62 14.32
N ALA A 145 2.23 14.38 13.30
CA ALA A 145 2.75 13.82 12.06
C ALA A 145 4.02 12.97 12.30
N PHE A 146 5.00 13.48 13.06
CA PHE A 146 6.22 12.74 13.35
C PHE A 146 6.03 11.60 14.35
N ALA A 147 5.04 11.68 15.24
CA ALA A 147 4.68 10.56 16.12
C ALA A 147 4.16 9.34 15.33
N LEU A 148 3.53 9.54 14.16
CA LEU A 148 3.02 8.47 13.31
C LEU A 148 4.11 7.81 12.42
N VAL A 149 5.23 8.49 12.18
CA VAL A 149 6.35 7.99 11.37
C VAL A 149 6.88 6.63 11.85
N PRO A 150 7.23 6.42 13.14
CA PRO A 150 7.74 5.12 13.60
C PRO A 150 6.70 4.00 13.44
N ALA A 151 5.41 4.29 13.67
CA ALA A 151 4.34 3.33 13.45
C ALA A 151 4.24 2.94 11.95
N GLN A 152 4.33 3.92 11.05
CA GLN A 152 4.34 3.67 9.60
C GLN A 152 5.56 2.83 9.18
N LEU A 153 6.74 3.10 9.73
CA LEU A 153 7.95 2.31 9.46
C LEU A 153 7.80 0.86 9.93
N ALA A 154 7.22 0.64 11.11
CA ALA A 154 6.94 -0.72 11.60
C ALA A 154 6.00 -1.48 10.64
N VAL A 155 4.94 -0.82 10.15
CA VAL A 155 4.04 -1.40 9.14
C VAL A 155 4.76 -1.73 7.84
N MET A 156 5.68 -0.87 7.38
CA MET A 156 6.48 -1.13 6.18
C MET A 156 7.37 -2.36 6.34
N VAL A 157 8.04 -2.51 7.49
CA VAL A 157 8.87 -3.70 7.77
C VAL A 157 8.00 -4.97 7.81
N ILE A 158 6.87 -4.93 8.51
CA ILE A 158 5.93 -6.07 8.59
C ILE A 158 5.42 -6.44 7.19
N ALA A 159 5.04 -5.46 6.37
CA ALA A 159 4.57 -5.69 5.00
C ALA A 159 5.62 -6.40 4.14
N LEU A 160 6.89 -5.99 4.23
CA LEU A 160 8.00 -6.62 3.52
C LEU A 160 8.22 -8.07 3.98
N LEU A 161 8.16 -8.32 5.29
CA LEU A 161 8.28 -9.68 5.84
C LEU A 161 7.12 -10.58 5.38
N CYS A 162 5.88 -10.08 5.42
CA CYS A 162 4.71 -10.82 4.94
C CYS A 162 4.80 -11.10 3.42
N SER A 163 5.31 -10.16 2.63
CA SER A 163 5.48 -10.35 1.19
C SER A 163 6.50 -11.43 0.85
N ASN A 164 7.54 -11.60 1.66
CA ASN A 164 8.54 -12.66 1.49
C ASN A 164 8.04 -14.02 2.01
N HIS A 165 7.20 -14.04 3.05
CA HIS A 165 6.66 -15.28 3.62
C HIS A 165 5.61 -15.96 2.71
N VAL A 166 4.83 -15.18 1.95
CA VAL A 166 3.87 -15.71 0.96
C VAL A 166 4.62 -16.27 -0.26
N THR A 167 5.30 -17.39 -0.08
CA THR A 167 5.96 -18.15 -1.15
C THR A 167 5.20 -19.44 -1.47
N TYR A 168 5.46 -19.97 -2.67
CA TYR A 168 4.77 -21.10 -3.31
C TYR A 168 4.62 -22.35 -2.42
N ARG A 169 5.47 -22.52 -1.39
CA ARG A 169 5.43 -23.67 -0.47
C ARG A 169 4.37 -23.57 0.64
N PHE A 170 3.95 -22.37 1.06
CA PHE A 170 3.11 -22.19 2.25
C PHE A 170 1.70 -21.62 1.99
N GLY A 171 1.37 -21.23 0.76
CA GLY A 171 0.09 -20.55 0.48
C GLY A 171 -0.87 -21.24 -0.48
N LYS A 172 -0.43 -22.22 -1.28
CA LYS A 172 -1.30 -22.78 -2.35
C LYS A 172 -1.26 -24.29 -2.53
N GLY A 173 -0.42 -25.04 -1.79
CA GLY A 173 -0.26 -26.48 -2.01
C GLY A 173 0.05 -26.89 -3.46
N MET A 174 0.39 -25.93 -4.32
CA MET A 174 0.61 -26.18 -5.75
C MET A 174 2.04 -26.66 -5.92
N MET A 175 2.19 -27.89 -6.42
CA MET A 175 3.50 -28.41 -6.79
C MET A 175 4.25 -27.42 -7.71
N PRO A 176 5.55 -27.17 -7.45
CA PRO A 176 6.37 -26.29 -8.28
C PRO A 176 6.34 -26.78 -9.74
N LYS A 177 6.49 -25.87 -10.72
CA LYS A 177 6.45 -26.23 -12.15
C LYS A 177 7.40 -27.37 -12.51
N ALA A 178 8.56 -27.48 -11.84
CA ALA A 178 9.54 -28.55 -12.05
C ALA A 178 9.06 -29.95 -11.62
N TYR A 179 8.08 -30.04 -10.72
CA TYR A 179 7.53 -31.31 -10.20
C TYR A 179 6.11 -31.58 -10.66
N ARG A 180 5.54 -30.73 -11.54
CA ARG A 180 4.25 -31.01 -12.16
C ARG A 180 4.47 -32.17 -13.13
N LEU A 181 3.71 -33.25 -12.97
CA LEU A 181 3.70 -34.35 -13.93
C LEU A 181 3.40 -33.75 -15.31
N ASN A 182 4.36 -33.85 -16.22
CA ASN A 182 4.11 -33.65 -17.63
C ASN A 182 3.46 -34.93 -18.17
N MET A 183 2.61 -34.84 -19.19
CA MET A 183 2.01 -36.01 -19.82
C MET A 183 3.09 -37.01 -20.27
N ASN A 184 4.24 -36.49 -20.72
CA ASN A 184 5.38 -37.32 -21.12
C ASN A 184 6.01 -38.08 -19.93
N SER A 185 6.16 -37.44 -18.76
CA SER A 185 6.71 -38.12 -17.58
C SER A 185 5.71 -39.12 -16.99
N MET A 186 4.42 -38.83 -17.09
CA MET A 186 3.35 -39.76 -16.72
C MET A 186 3.37 -41.02 -17.60
N ALA A 187 3.56 -40.87 -18.92
CA ALA A 187 3.67 -42.00 -19.84
C ALA A 187 4.81 -42.94 -19.46
N VAL A 188 6.00 -42.39 -19.18
CA VAL A 188 7.19 -43.17 -18.81
C VAL A 188 7.01 -43.91 -17.48
N ILE A 189 6.35 -43.27 -16.50
CA ILE A 189 6.08 -43.91 -15.20
C ILE A 189 5.05 -45.03 -15.36
N MET A 190 3.98 -44.81 -16.13
CA MET A 190 2.98 -45.86 -16.40
C MET A 190 3.58 -47.03 -17.17
N ASP A 191 4.49 -46.77 -18.11
CA ASP A 191 5.20 -47.80 -18.87
C ASP A 191 6.12 -48.66 -17.98
N ASN A 192 6.92 -48.02 -17.11
CA ASN A 192 7.74 -48.76 -16.14
C ASN A 192 6.89 -49.57 -15.13
N TYR A 193 5.77 -49.01 -14.67
CA TYR A 193 4.85 -49.72 -13.79
C TYR A 193 4.18 -50.91 -14.48
N ALA A 194 3.80 -50.75 -15.75
CA ALA A 194 3.25 -51.82 -16.57
C ALA A 194 4.26 -52.95 -16.80
N ASN A 195 5.52 -52.60 -17.09
CA ASN A 195 6.60 -53.57 -17.26
C ASN A 195 6.82 -54.40 -15.98
N GLN A 196 6.82 -53.75 -14.80
CA GLN A 196 6.93 -54.45 -13.51
C GLN A 196 5.73 -55.36 -13.22
N LEU A 197 4.51 -54.91 -13.55
CA LEU A 197 3.32 -55.75 -13.39
C LEU A 197 3.33 -56.97 -14.32
N ALA A 198 3.77 -56.76 -15.56
CA ALA A 198 3.87 -57.82 -16.56
C ALA A 198 4.88 -58.89 -16.13
N GLU A 199 6.01 -58.48 -15.56
CA GLU A 199 7.06 -59.38 -15.07
C GLU A 199 6.61 -60.19 -13.84
N GLN A 200 5.77 -59.61 -12.97
CA GLN A 200 5.36 -60.25 -11.71
C GLN A 200 4.03 -61.04 -11.80
N TYR A 201 3.08 -60.58 -12.62
CA TYR A 201 1.70 -61.13 -12.68
C TYR A 201 1.27 -61.56 -14.09
N GLY A 202 2.14 -61.43 -15.09
CA GLY A 202 1.87 -61.79 -16.47
C GLY A 202 1.23 -60.66 -17.29
N ASN A 203 1.41 -60.73 -18.61
CA ASN A 203 1.01 -59.67 -19.56
C ASN A 203 -0.50 -59.39 -19.56
N ASP A 204 -1.31 -60.41 -19.32
CA ASP A 204 -2.78 -60.30 -19.39
C ASP A 204 -3.31 -59.41 -18.26
N VAL A 205 -2.79 -59.60 -17.03
CA VAL A 205 -3.16 -58.80 -15.84
C VAL A 205 -2.68 -57.36 -15.97
N ALA A 206 -1.47 -57.15 -16.50
CA ALA A 206 -0.92 -55.81 -16.71
C ALA A 206 -1.76 -54.98 -17.69
N SER A 207 -2.26 -55.61 -18.76
CA SER A 207 -3.07 -54.95 -19.79
C SER A 207 -4.46 -54.52 -19.27
N GLU A 208 -5.10 -55.36 -18.45
CA GLU A 208 -6.41 -55.07 -17.84
C GLU A 208 -6.33 -53.92 -16.83
N VAL A 209 -5.30 -53.93 -15.97
CA VAL A 209 -5.06 -52.87 -14.98
C VAL A 209 -4.73 -51.53 -15.65
N MET A 210 -3.99 -51.54 -16.77
CA MET A 210 -3.76 -50.34 -17.57
C MET A 210 -5.03 -49.82 -18.25
N ALA A 211 -5.87 -50.69 -18.80
CA ALA A 211 -7.15 -50.28 -19.40
C ALA A 211 -8.10 -49.66 -18.36
N ARG A 212 -8.12 -50.22 -17.14
CA ARG A 212 -8.93 -49.70 -16.02
C ARG A 212 -8.40 -48.38 -15.44
N SER A 213 -7.08 -48.18 -15.41
CA SER A 213 -6.51 -46.91 -14.94
C SER A 213 -6.67 -45.78 -15.96
N ARG A 214 -6.55 -46.07 -17.26
CA ARG A 214 -6.78 -45.09 -18.35
C ARG A 214 -8.21 -44.58 -18.43
N SER A 215 -9.19 -45.47 -18.26
CA SER A 215 -10.62 -45.10 -18.26
C SER A 215 -10.99 -44.21 -17.07
N ASN A 216 -10.39 -44.42 -15.89
CA ASN A 216 -10.60 -43.55 -14.73
C ASN A 216 -9.94 -42.16 -14.86
N LEU A 217 -8.89 -42.04 -15.67
CA LEU A 217 -8.13 -40.80 -15.87
C LEU A 217 -8.51 -40.03 -17.14
N GLN A 218 -9.45 -40.53 -17.95
CA GLN A 218 -9.95 -39.89 -19.17
C GLN A 218 -8.84 -39.49 -20.17
N LEU A 219 -7.83 -40.37 -20.34
CA LEU A 219 -6.61 -40.11 -21.11
C LEU A 219 -6.67 -40.67 -22.56
N ASP A 220 -7.77 -40.42 -23.27
CA ASP A 220 -8.04 -41.02 -24.59
C ASP A 220 -7.10 -40.56 -25.73
N ALA A 221 -6.24 -39.56 -25.50
CA ALA A 221 -5.34 -38.98 -26.49
C ALA A 221 -3.88 -39.47 -26.40
N MET A 222 -3.57 -40.47 -25.57
CA MET A 222 -2.18 -40.94 -25.41
C MET A 222 -1.83 -42.03 -26.45
N PRO A 223 -0.68 -41.95 -27.15
CA PRO A 223 -0.28 -42.97 -28.11
C PRO A 223 -0.13 -44.34 -27.44
N THR A 224 -0.81 -45.35 -27.99
CA THR A 224 -0.62 -46.75 -27.61
C THR A 224 0.61 -47.28 -28.32
N MET A 225 1.72 -47.45 -27.59
CA MET A 225 2.86 -48.22 -28.11
C MET A 225 2.57 -49.71 -27.87
N PRO A 226 2.57 -50.56 -28.92
CA PRO A 226 2.34 -51.98 -28.76
C PRO A 226 3.52 -52.62 -28.00
N TYR A 227 3.18 -53.46 -27.02
CA TYR A 227 4.13 -54.20 -26.22
C TYR A 227 4.78 -55.29 -27.12
N SER A 228 6.01 -55.05 -27.58
CA SER A 228 6.76 -56.06 -28.33
C SER A 228 7.40 -57.04 -27.38
N ASN A 229 6.99 -58.30 -27.44
CA ASN A 229 7.70 -59.42 -26.82
C ASN A 229 9.08 -59.55 -27.49
N SER A 230 10.13 -58.99 -26.87
CA SER A 230 11.51 -59.24 -27.26
C SER A 230 12.43 -59.27 -26.03
N THR A 231 12.76 -60.50 -25.67
CA THR A 231 14.01 -61.01 -25.10
C THR A 231 15.17 -60.00 -24.95
N SER A 232 15.68 -59.89 -23.72
CA SER A 232 17.08 -59.62 -23.33
C SER A 232 17.80 -58.34 -23.83
N SER A 233 18.07 -57.44 -22.86
CA SER A 233 19.31 -56.68 -22.63
C SER A 233 19.90 -55.77 -23.72
N SER A 234 19.79 -54.44 -23.52
CA SER A 234 20.95 -53.53 -23.53
C SER A 234 20.59 -52.16 -22.95
N TYR A 235 21.22 -51.82 -21.82
CA TYR A 235 21.20 -50.50 -21.18
C TYR A 235 22.09 -49.57 -22.03
N ASN A 236 21.55 -48.63 -22.80
CA ASN A 236 22.37 -47.51 -23.31
C ASN A 236 21.57 -46.27 -23.78
N GLY A 237 21.74 -45.17 -23.04
CA GLY A 237 22.23 -43.92 -23.64
C GLY A 237 21.27 -42.95 -24.34
N LYS A 238 19.95 -42.96 -24.11
CA LYS A 238 19.04 -42.02 -24.80
C LYS A 238 18.52 -40.83 -23.97
N TYR A 239 18.84 -40.75 -22.68
CA TYR A 239 18.29 -39.73 -21.78
C TYR A 239 19.19 -38.52 -21.48
N ASP A 240 20.47 -38.52 -21.89
CA ASP A 240 21.37 -37.37 -21.65
C ASP A 240 21.15 -36.18 -22.61
N GLN A 241 20.34 -36.30 -23.66
CA GLN A 241 20.17 -35.23 -24.65
C GLN A 241 19.03 -34.24 -24.36
N LEU A 242 18.25 -34.45 -23.29
CA LEU A 242 17.15 -33.55 -22.91
C LEU A 242 17.44 -32.69 -21.67
N ALA A 243 18.61 -32.85 -21.04
CA ALA A 243 19.04 -32.05 -19.90
C ALA A 243 19.76 -30.73 -20.29
N ASN A 244 20.07 -30.53 -21.57
CA ASN A 244 20.71 -29.32 -22.10
C ASN A 244 19.84 -28.67 -23.18
N LYS A 245 18.73 -28.05 -22.77
CA LYS A 245 18.11 -26.90 -23.46
C LYS A 245 17.09 -26.19 -22.59
#